data_AF-A0A1S9PBP7-F1
#
_entry.id   AF-A0A1S9PBP7-F1
#
_cell.length_a   1.000
_cell.length_b   1.000
_cell.length_c   1.000
_cell.angle_alpha   90.00
_cell.angle_beta   90.00
_cell.angle_gamma   90.00
#
_symmetry.space_group_name_H-M   'P 1'
#
loop_
_entity.id
_entity.type
_entity.pdbx_description
1 polymer ?
#
loop_
_entity_poly.entity_id
_entity_poly.type
_entity_poly.pdbx_seq_one_letter_code
_entity_poly.pdbx_strand_id
1 'polypeptide(L)'
;MSNRFRKEILEEEAEQEVVVEKKPKGIPDNFFTQFLRNGVVSADDVTRALPFVFYIAFLCMVYIGLRHVSDNTIRDIDKVGKQVKELSWEYKSSKAELAYKSTLTEVAKRAEADSIGIHQSEQPPQKIVVKEGEQE
;
A
#
# COMPACT_ATOMS: atom_id res chain seq x y z
N MET A 1 -3.78 68.94 -44.60
CA MET A 1 -2.79 69.46 -43.63
C MET A 1 -2.61 68.42 -42.53
N SER A 2 -1.44 67.80 -42.44
CA SER A 2 -1.15 66.70 -41.51
C SER A 2 -0.75 67.24 -40.14
N ASN A 3 -1.50 66.87 -39.10
CA ASN A 3 -1.27 67.30 -37.72
C ASN A 3 -0.01 66.64 -37.14
N ARG A 4 1.11 67.37 -37.17
CA ARG A 4 2.38 66.99 -36.54
C ARG A 4 2.27 66.93 -35.01
N PHE A 5 1.49 67.85 -34.43
CA PHE A 5 1.24 67.92 -32.99
C PHE A 5 0.55 66.68 -32.40
N ARG A 6 -0.32 66.00 -33.16
CA ARG A 6 -0.97 64.77 -32.67
C ARG A 6 -0.01 63.59 -32.63
N LYS A 7 1.01 63.57 -33.51
CA LYS A 7 2.06 62.54 -33.48
C LYS A 7 3.00 62.74 -32.31
N GLU A 8 3.39 63.99 -32.03
CA GLU A 8 4.27 64.31 -30.90
C GLU A 8 3.61 63.98 -29.55
N ILE A 9 2.30 64.23 -29.37
CA ILE A 9 1.56 63.84 -28.15
C ILE A 9 1.41 62.31 -28.04
N LEU A 10 1.16 61.62 -29.17
CA LEU A 10 1.10 60.15 -29.20
C LEU A 10 2.47 59.51 -28.95
N GLU A 11 3.56 60.17 -29.35
CA GLU A 11 4.95 59.75 -29.09
C GLU A 11 5.36 60.06 -27.64
N GLU A 12 4.96 61.20 -27.07
CA GLU A 12 5.17 61.51 -25.63
C GLU A 12 4.34 60.60 -24.71
N GLU A 13 3.09 60.28 -25.06
CA GLU A 13 2.28 59.27 -24.35
C GLU A 13 2.86 57.86 -24.54
N ALA A 14 3.38 57.52 -25.73
CA ALA A 14 4.06 56.24 -25.97
C ALA A 14 5.42 56.15 -25.25
N GLU A 15 6.17 57.24 -25.13
CA GLU A 15 7.43 57.29 -24.37
C GLU A 15 7.19 57.32 -22.86
N GLN A 16 6.14 57.98 -22.37
CA GLN A 16 5.71 57.91 -20.97
C GLN A 16 5.13 56.55 -20.59
N GLU A 17 4.43 55.85 -21.50
CA GLU A 17 4.00 54.45 -21.29
C GLU A 17 5.18 53.46 -21.35
N VAL A 18 6.26 53.76 -22.10
CA VAL A 18 7.43 52.87 -22.25
C VAL A 18 8.40 52.94 -21.06
N VAL A 19 8.36 54.00 -20.23
CA VAL A 19 9.19 54.12 -19.00
C VAL A 19 8.44 53.68 -17.72
N VAL A 20 7.17 53.29 -17.80
CA VAL A 20 6.53 52.56 -16.69
C VAL A 20 7.05 51.13 -16.70
N GLU A 21 8.01 50.85 -15.82
CA GLU A 21 8.55 49.53 -15.55
C GLU A 21 7.46 48.45 -15.63
N LYS A 22 7.54 47.58 -16.65
CA LYS A 22 6.79 46.33 -16.67
C LYS A 22 7.24 45.51 -15.46
N LYS A 23 6.55 45.66 -14.32
CA LYS A 23 6.68 44.75 -13.20
C LYS A 23 6.51 43.33 -13.76
N PRO A 24 7.52 42.45 -13.64
CA PRO A 24 7.31 41.06 -14.02
C PRO A 24 6.14 40.57 -13.16
N LYS A 25 5.13 39.96 -13.80
CA LYS A 25 4.07 39.24 -13.08
C LYS A 25 4.78 38.13 -12.29
N GLY A 26 5.06 38.44 -11.04
CA GLY A 26 5.89 37.64 -10.15
C GLY A 26 5.19 36.36 -9.77
N ILE A 27 5.99 35.32 -9.61
CA ILE A 27 5.68 34.07 -8.92
C ILE A 27 4.87 34.42 -7.64
N PRO A 28 3.78 33.70 -7.30
CA PRO A 28 2.94 34.06 -6.16
C PRO A 28 3.78 34.26 -4.90
N ASP A 29 3.37 35.22 -4.05
CA ASP A 29 3.99 35.52 -2.76
C ASP A 29 3.72 34.37 -1.76
N ASN A 30 4.36 33.23 -2.04
CA ASN A 30 4.43 32.11 -1.13
C ASN A 30 5.61 32.35 -0.18
N PHE A 31 5.50 31.87 1.05
CA PHE A 31 6.52 32.02 2.09
C PHE A 31 7.95 31.70 1.61
N PHE A 32 8.09 30.73 0.70
CA PHE A 32 9.35 30.39 0.05
C PHE A 32 9.91 31.51 -0.83
N THR A 33 9.09 32.16 -1.66
CA THR A 33 9.54 33.26 -2.53
C THR A 33 9.89 34.50 -1.73
N GLN A 34 9.19 34.76 -0.63
CA GLN A 34 9.52 35.85 0.29
C GLN A 34 10.85 35.62 1.04
N PHE A 35 11.15 34.38 1.42
CA PHE A 35 12.44 34.00 2.04
C PHE A 35 13.61 34.09 1.05
N LEU A 36 13.38 33.75 -0.22
CA LEU A 36 14.40 33.84 -1.28
C LEU A 36 14.62 35.29 -1.77
N ARG A 37 13.60 36.15 -1.71
CA ARG A 37 13.64 37.54 -2.21
C ARG A 37 14.19 38.53 -1.19
N ASN A 38 13.93 38.31 0.10
CA ASN A 38 14.54 39.08 1.16
C ASN A 38 15.97 38.58 1.32
N GLY A 39 16.91 39.13 0.54
CA GLY A 39 18.34 38.79 0.51
C GLY A 39 19.05 39.04 1.85
N VAL A 40 18.70 38.27 2.88
CA VAL A 40 19.33 38.26 4.20
C VAL A 40 20.58 37.38 4.24
N VAL A 41 21.00 36.84 3.09
CA VAL A 41 22.13 35.92 2.97
C VAL A 41 23.17 36.56 2.04
N SER A 42 24.33 36.90 2.59
CA SER A 42 25.47 37.40 1.80
C SER A 42 26.03 36.28 0.91
N ALA A 43 26.73 36.62 -0.17
CA ALA A 43 27.33 35.63 -1.07
C ALA A 43 28.29 34.65 -0.35
N ASP A 44 28.97 35.12 0.71
CA ASP A 44 29.82 34.29 1.58
C ASP A 44 29.04 33.30 2.45
N ASP A 45 27.81 33.64 2.87
CA ASP A 45 26.98 32.72 3.63
C ASP A 45 26.39 31.62 2.73
N VAL A 46 26.10 31.95 1.46
CA VAL A 46 25.63 30.97 0.47
C VAL A 46 26.72 29.93 0.17
N THR A 47 27.96 30.36 -0.04
CA THR A 47 29.10 29.43 -0.27
C THR A 47 29.40 28.60 0.96
N ARG A 48 29.22 29.14 2.17
CA ARG A 48 29.37 28.40 3.43
C ARG A 48 28.25 27.36 3.66
N ALA A 49 27.02 27.66 3.25
CA ALA A 49 25.86 26.77 3.40
C ALA A 49 25.72 25.74 2.26
N LEU A 50 26.42 25.94 1.15
CA LEU A 50 26.43 25.07 -0.03
C LEU A 50 26.64 23.56 0.28
N PRO A 51 27.63 23.14 1.09
CA PRO A 51 27.78 21.72 1.46
C PRO A 51 26.59 21.16 2.25
N PHE A 52 25.91 21.98 3.05
CA PHE A 52 24.72 21.57 3.81
C PHE A 52 23.49 21.37 2.90
N VAL A 53 23.32 22.21 1.88
CA VAL A 53 22.26 22.04 0.87
C VAL A 53 22.46 20.74 0.08
N PHE A 54 23.71 20.43 -0.32
CA PHE A 54 24.03 19.16 -0.96
C PHE A 54 23.76 17.96 -0.06
N TYR A 55 24.02 18.07 1.24
CA TYR A 55 23.69 17.03 2.21
C TYR A 55 22.17 16.77 2.27
N ILE A 56 21.35 17.82 2.31
CA ILE A 56 19.88 17.66 2.28
C ILE A 56 19.43 17.07 0.93
N ALA A 57 19.97 17.55 -0.18
CA ALA A 57 19.65 17.02 -1.50
C ALA A 57 19.99 15.51 -1.61
N PHE A 58 21.12 15.10 -1.04
CA PHE A 58 21.50 13.70 -0.93
C PHE A 58 20.51 12.90 -0.08
N LEU A 59 20.10 13.41 1.09
CA LEU A 59 19.08 12.76 1.92
C LEU A 59 17.73 12.63 1.20
N CYS A 60 17.33 13.66 0.44
CA CYS A 60 16.13 13.60 -0.41
C CYS A 60 16.25 12.51 -1.47
N MET A 61 17.41 12.35 -2.10
CA MET A 61 17.66 11.28 -3.08
C MET A 61 17.55 9.90 -2.42
N VAL A 62 18.16 9.73 -1.25
CA VAL A 62 18.05 8.48 -0.46
C VAL A 62 16.60 8.21 -0.08
N TYR A 63 15.84 9.23 0.34
CA TYR A 63 14.43 9.10 0.70
C TYR A 63 13.57 8.62 -0.48
N ILE A 64 13.76 9.20 -1.67
CA ILE A 64 13.06 8.78 -2.88
C ILE A 64 13.40 7.31 -3.22
N GLY A 65 14.68 6.94 -3.11
CA GLY A 65 15.12 5.55 -3.32
C GLY A 65 14.47 4.58 -2.34
N LEU A 66 14.46 4.92 -1.06
CA LEU A 66 13.86 4.09 -0.01
C LEU A 66 12.34 3.95 -0.19
N ARG A 67 11.68 5.03 -0.62
CA ARG A 67 10.26 5.00 -0.93
C ARG A 67 9.91 4.01 -2.03
N HIS A 68 10.72 3.93 -3.09
CA HIS A 68 10.46 2.98 -4.17
C HIS A 68 10.50 1.52 -3.68
N VAL A 69 11.39 1.19 -2.74
CA VAL A 69 11.46 -0.15 -2.12
C VAL A 69 10.21 -0.43 -1.26
N SER A 70 9.74 0.56 -0.51
CA SER A 70 8.52 0.44 0.29
C SER A 70 7.28 0.19 -0.58
N ASP A 71 7.16 0.90 -1.70
CA ASP A 71 6.03 0.74 -2.62
C ASP A 71 5.99 -0.68 -3.22
N ASN A 72 7.15 -1.24 -3.58
CA ASN A 72 7.25 -2.62 -4.07
C ASN A 72 6.92 -3.63 -2.96
N THR A 73 7.42 -3.41 -1.75
CA THR A 73 7.16 -4.26 -0.58
C THR A 73 5.67 -4.36 -0.27
N ILE A 74 4.94 -3.24 -0.31
CA ILE A 74 3.49 -3.21 -0.08
C ILE A 74 2.76 -4.09 -1.10
N ARG A 75 3.14 -4.01 -2.38
CA ARG A 75 2.54 -4.84 -3.43
C ARG A 75 2.80 -6.33 -3.22
N ASP A 76 3.98 -6.69 -2.72
CA ASP A 76 4.32 -8.08 -2.46
C ASP A 76 3.60 -8.62 -1.22
N ILE A 77 3.42 -7.80 -0.18
CA ILE A 77 2.56 -8.14 0.97
C ILE A 77 1.14 -8.46 0.51
N ASP A 78 0.55 -7.64 -0.37
CA ASP A 78 -0.80 -7.88 -0.88
C ASP A 78 -0.90 -9.19 -1.67
N LYS A 79 0.11 -9.51 -2.49
CA LYS A 79 0.14 -10.78 -3.25
C LYS A 79 0.24 -11.98 -2.30
N VAL A 80 1.16 -11.93 -1.34
CA VAL A 80 1.37 -13.02 -0.38
C VAL A 80 0.13 -13.18 0.50
N GLY A 81 -0.50 -12.08 0.94
CA GLY A 81 -1.74 -12.11 1.71
C GLY A 81 -2.89 -12.80 0.97
N LYS A 82 -3.01 -12.60 -0.35
CA LYS A 82 -3.99 -13.32 -1.19
C LYS A 82 -3.68 -14.82 -1.25
N GLN A 83 -2.43 -15.19 -1.48
CA GLN A 83 -2.01 -16.60 -1.53
C GLN A 83 -2.27 -17.33 -0.21
N VAL A 84 -1.94 -16.70 0.92
CA VAL A 84 -2.21 -17.25 2.26
C VAL A 84 -3.71 -17.45 2.47
N LYS A 85 -4.53 -16.51 2.01
CA LYS A 85 -5.98 -16.62 2.07
C LYS A 85 -6.44 -17.83 1.25
N GLU A 86 -6.10 -17.89 -0.03
CA GLU A 86 -6.44 -19.01 -0.93
C GLU A 86 -6.04 -20.36 -0.35
N LEU A 87 -4.80 -20.49 0.11
CA LEU A 87 -4.28 -21.73 0.72
C LEU A 87 -5.06 -22.10 1.99
N SER A 88 -5.49 -21.10 2.78
CA SER A 88 -6.32 -21.33 3.96
C SER A 88 -7.73 -21.84 3.59
N TRP A 89 -8.29 -21.42 2.45
CA TRP A 89 -9.56 -21.95 1.94
C TRP A 89 -9.39 -23.40 1.49
N GLU A 90 -8.33 -23.71 0.75
CA GLU A 90 -8.02 -25.08 0.32
C GLU A 90 -7.83 -26.00 1.52
N TYR A 91 -7.06 -25.57 2.53
CA TYR A 91 -6.86 -26.33 3.77
C TYR A 91 -8.19 -26.61 4.48
N LYS A 92 -9.06 -25.60 4.63
CA LYS A 92 -10.36 -25.78 5.28
C LYS A 92 -11.25 -26.74 4.50
N SER A 93 -11.29 -26.61 3.18
CA SER A 93 -12.06 -27.49 2.31
C SER A 93 -11.57 -28.94 2.39
N SER A 94 -10.27 -29.16 2.22
CA SER A 94 -9.65 -30.49 2.30
C SER A 94 -9.82 -31.11 3.68
N LYS A 95 -9.70 -30.33 4.76
CA LYS A 95 -9.95 -30.79 6.12
C LYS A 95 -11.41 -31.16 6.34
N ALA A 96 -12.36 -30.40 5.80
CA ALA A 96 -13.78 -30.71 5.88
C ALA A 96 -14.10 -32.01 5.11
N GLU A 97 -13.51 -32.19 3.94
CA GLU A 97 -13.64 -33.44 3.18
C GLU A 97 -13.05 -34.63 3.94
N LEU A 98 -11.86 -34.47 4.54
CA LEU A 98 -11.24 -35.49 5.37
C LEU A 98 -12.13 -35.83 6.57
N ALA A 99 -12.68 -34.82 7.25
CA ALA A 99 -13.57 -35.00 8.40
C ALA A 99 -14.87 -35.72 8.01
N TYR A 100 -15.45 -35.39 6.85
CA TYR A 100 -16.61 -36.10 6.31
C TYR A 100 -16.26 -37.57 6.02
N LYS A 101 -15.13 -37.81 5.36
CA LYS A 101 -14.63 -39.16 5.05
C LYS A 101 -14.28 -39.98 6.29
N SER A 102 -13.94 -39.35 7.41
CA SER A 102 -13.64 -40.03 8.68
C SER A 102 -14.85 -40.15 9.62
N THR A 103 -16.05 -39.74 9.20
CA THR A 103 -17.26 -40.06 9.95
C THR A 103 -17.53 -41.57 9.96
N LEU A 104 -17.95 -42.09 11.11
CA LEU A 104 -18.14 -43.53 11.33
C LEU A 104 -19.10 -44.17 10.32
N THR A 105 -20.15 -43.44 9.93
CA THR A 105 -21.14 -43.92 8.95
C THR A 105 -20.55 -44.01 7.54
N GLU A 106 -19.74 -43.05 7.10
CA GLU A 106 -19.06 -43.10 5.81
C GLU A 106 -17.92 -44.12 5.79
N VAL A 107 -17.21 -44.27 6.91
CA VAL A 107 -16.17 -45.30 7.07
C VAL A 107 -16.79 -46.69 7.05
N ALA A 108 -17.92 -46.92 7.73
CA ALA A 108 -18.63 -48.19 7.70
C ALA A 108 -19.10 -48.53 6.28
N LYS A 109 -19.75 -47.57 5.58
CA LYS A 109 -20.15 -47.76 4.16
C LYS A 109 -18.96 -48.08 3.25
N ARG A 110 -17.82 -47.41 3.44
CA ARG A 110 -16.61 -47.71 2.67
C ARG A 110 -16.02 -49.07 3.03
N ALA A 111 -15.96 -49.44 4.31
CA ALA A 111 -15.46 -50.74 4.74
C ALA A 111 -16.35 -51.89 4.23
N GLU A 112 -17.65 -51.67 4.10
CA GLU A 112 -18.60 -52.59 3.47
C GLU A 112 -18.34 -52.70 1.95
N ALA A 113 -18.15 -51.57 1.26
CA ALA A 113 -17.87 -51.53 -0.18
C ALA A 113 -16.50 -52.13 -0.54
N ASP A 114 -15.48 -51.88 0.29
CA ASP A 114 -14.12 -52.40 0.12
C ASP A 114 -13.99 -53.88 0.58
N SER A 115 -15.11 -54.54 0.88
CA SER A 115 -15.16 -55.96 1.27
C SER A 115 -14.41 -56.29 2.57
N ILE A 116 -14.20 -55.30 3.44
CA ILE A 116 -13.42 -55.45 4.69
C ILE A 116 -14.26 -56.11 5.80
N GLY A 117 -15.56 -56.33 5.59
CA GLY A 117 -16.41 -57.14 6.49
C GLY A 117 -16.65 -56.52 7.87
N ILE A 118 -16.34 -55.24 8.04
CA ILE A 118 -16.56 -54.48 9.27
C ILE A 118 -17.92 -53.78 9.18
N HIS A 119 -18.83 -54.13 10.10
CA HIS A 119 -20.17 -53.55 10.19
C HIS A 119 -20.35 -52.79 11.51
N GLN A 120 -21.22 -51.77 11.49
CA GLN A 120 -21.51 -50.98 12.68
C GLN A 120 -22.34 -51.80 13.68
N SER A 121 -21.88 -51.88 14.94
CA SER A 121 -22.63 -52.55 16.01
C SER A 121 -23.84 -51.71 16.41
N GLU A 122 -25.04 -52.13 16.01
CA GLU A 122 -26.30 -51.48 16.42
C GLU A 122 -26.79 -51.94 17.80
N GLN A 123 -26.23 -53.03 18.32
CA GLN A 123 -26.63 -53.55 19.62
C GLN A 123 -25.85 -52.84 20.74
N PRO A 124 -26.53 -52.34 21.78
CA PRO A 124 -25.86 -51.77 22.94
C PRO A 124 -25.05 -52.85 23.67
N PRO A 125 -23.89 -52.51 24.26
CA PRO A 125 -23.06 -53.47 24.97
C PRO A 125 -23.83 -54.08 26.14
N GLN A 126 -23.90 -55.41 26.18
CA GLN A 126 -24.60 -56.11 27.24
C GLN A 126 -23.69 -56.20 28.48
N LYS A 127 -24.21 -55.74 29.62
CA LYS A 127 -23.56 -55.96 30.91
C LYS A 127 -23.71 -57.43 31.27
N ILE A 128 -22.61 -58.18 31.23
CA ILE A 128 -22.56 -59.55 31.72
C ILE A 128 -22.67 -59.48 33.24
N VAL A 129 -23.84 -59.78 33.79
CA VAL A 129 -24.03 -59.95 35.23
C VAL A 129 -23.84 -61.43 35.51
N VAL A 130 -22.68 -61.78 36.08
CA VAL A 130 -22.43 -63.15 36.56
C VAL A 130 -23.39 -63.39 37.72
N LYS A 131 -24.39 -64.25 37.52
CA LYS A 131 -25.14 -64.83 38.64
C LYS A 131 -24.22 -65.86 39.28
N GLU A 132 -23.63 -65.50 40.41
CA GLU A 132 -23.05 -66.48 41.32
C GLU A 132 -24.20 -67.40 41.78
N GLY A 133 -24.33 -68.60 41.22
CA GLY A 133 -25.33 -69.54 41.74
C GLY A 133 -25.75 -70.78 40.96
N GLU A 134 -25.35 -71.03 39.71
CA GLU A 134 -25.67 -72.31 39.04
C GLU A 134 -24.41 -72.91 38.43
N GLN A 135 -23.63 -73.57 39.31
CA GLN A 135 -22.77 -74.68 38.95
C GLN A 135 -23.60 -75.95 39.21
N GLU A 136 -24.08 -76.60 38.15
CA GLU A 136 -24.31 -78.06 38.17
C GLU A 136 -23.04 -78.77 37.66
#